data_AF-A0A2E9M253-F1
#
_entry.id   AF-A0A2E9M253-F1
#
_cell.length_a   1.000
_cell.length_b   1.000
_cell.length_c   1.000
_cell.angle_alpha   90.00
_cell.angle_beta   90.00
_cell.angle_gamma   90.00
#
_symmetry.space_group_name_H-M   'P 1'
#
loop_
_entity.id
_entity.type
_entity.pdbx_description
1 polymer ?
#
loop_
_entity_poly.entity_id
_entity_poly.type
_entity_poly.pdbx_seq_one_letter_code
_entity_poly.pdbx_strand_id
1 'polypeptide(L)'
;MSGEEIDLTNATAKNATKSLKHLTEVVEEEVARGTLRVGDYICPNSKCQKNRVYVWMQQTRSSDEPETKMCTCESCGKRWREYQ
;
A
#
# COMPACT_ATOMS: atom_id res chain seq x y z
N MET A 1 -4.39 -42.91 -48.23
CA MET A 1 -4.21 -41.68 -47.45
C MET A 1 -3.38 -42.06 -46.24
N SER A 2 -2.05 -42.03 -46.39
CA SER A 2 -1.09 -42.43 -45.36
C SER A 2 -1.13 -41.42 -44.22
N GLY A 3 -1.58 -41.85 -43.04
CA GLY A 3 -1.47 -41.05 -41.82
C GLY A 3 -0.01 -41.00 -41.41
N GLU A 4 0.59 -39.82 -41.49
CA GLU A 4 1.90 -39.56 -40.91
C GLU A 4 1.69 -39.16 -39.45
N GLU A 5 2.17 -39.98 -38.53
CA GLU A 5 2.12 -39.69 -37.10
C GLU A 5 3.25 -38.72 -36.75
N ILE A 6 2.88 -37.50 -36.39
CA ILE A 6 3.82 -36.50 -35.88
C ILE A 6 4.10 -36.77 -34.41
N ASP A 7 5.30 -37.26 -34.14
CA ASP A 7 5.79 -37.61 -32.80
C ASP A 7 6.18 -36.33 -32.02
N LEU A 8 5.37 -35.95 -31.03
CA LEU A 8 5.53 -34.69 -30.25
C LEU A 8 6.55 -34.81 -29.10
N THR A 9 7.23 -35.95 -28.96
CA THR A 9 8.11 -36.26 -27.82
C THR A 9 9.39 -35.41 -27.75
N ASN A 10 9.81 -34.80 -28.86
CA ASN A 10 11.00 -33.93 -28.91
C ASN A 10 10.70 -32.42 -28.91
N ALA A 11 9.44 -32.01 -28.77
CA ALA A 11 9.06 -30.61 -28.61
C ALA A 11 9.41 -30.13 -27.19
N THR A 12 10.70 -30.07 -26.87
CA THR A 12 11.19 -29.42 -25.66
C THR A 12 11.01 -27.91 -25.81
N ALA A 13 9.86 -27.41 -25.33
CA ALA A 13 9.65 -26.00 -25.12
C ALA A 13 10.73 -25.50 -24.16
N LYS A 14 11.77 -24.84 -24.72
CA LYS A 14 12.75 -24.08 -23.94
C LYS A 14 12.05 -22.84 -23.40
N ASN A 15 11.21 -23.02 -22.39
CA ASN A 15 10.69 -21.92 -21.60
C ASN A 15 11.81 -21.46 -20.69
N ALA A 16 12.70 -20.63 -21.24
CA ALA A 16 13.63 -19.85 -20.45
C ALA A 16 12.81 -18.90 -19.60
N THR A 17 12.55 -19.29 -18.35
CA THR A 17 11.95 -18.43 -17.35
C THR A 17 12.95 -17.31 -17.07
N LYS A 18 12.78 -16.16 -17.72
CA LYS A 18 13.47 -14.93 -17.32
C LYS A 18 13.11 -14.71 -15.85
N SER A 19 14.09 -14.88 -14.97
CA SER A 19 13.94 -14.58 -13.56
C SER A 19 13.46 -13.14 -13.43
N LEU A 20 12.21 -12.96 -13.00
CA LEU A 20 11.57 -11.67 -12.81
C LEU A 20 12.20 -10.98 -11.59
N LYS A 21 13.37 -10.35 -11.81
CA LYS A 21 14.14 -9.63 -10.78
C LYS A 21 13.37 -8.47 -10.12
N HIS A 22 12.23 -8.05 -10.69
CA HIS A 22 11.33 -7.02 -10.15
C HIS A 22 10.50 -7.49 -8.93
N LEU A 23 10.38 -8.79 -8.68
CA LEU A 23 9.55 -9.31 -7.56
C LEU A 23 10.16 -9.08 -6.15
N THR A 24 11.36 -8.52 -6.04
CA THR A 24 12.07 -8.34 -4.76
C THR A 24 12.47 -6.89 -4.50
N GLU A 25 11.77 -5.93 -5.09
CA GLU A 25 11.87 -4.54 -4.63
C GLU A 25 11.13 -4.41 -3.30
N VAL A 26 11.90 -4.44 -2.22
CA VAL A 26 11.44 -4.08 -0.88
C VAL A 26 11.22 -2.57 -0.88
N VAL A 27 9.99 -2.15 -1.10
CA VAL A 27 9.57 -0.75 -0.98
C VAL A 27 9.76 -0.34 0.49
N GLU A 28 10.53 0.71 0.73
CA GLU A 28 10.74 1.25 2.08
C GLU A 28 9.41 1.63 2.73
N GLU A 29 9.26 1.35 4.03
CA GLU A 29 8.04 1.71 4.77
C GLU A 29 7.92 3.24 4.87
N GLU A 30 6.91 3.79 4.19
CA GLU A 30 6.64 5.22 4.18
C GLU A 30 6.35 5.74 5.61
N VAL A 31 7.28 6.54 6.15
CA VAL A 31 7.36 6.93 7.58
C VAL A 31 6.17 7.79 8.04
N ALA A 32 5.60 8.59 7.14
CA ALA A 32 4.34 9.29 7.33
C ALA A 32 3.82 9.82 5.99
N ARG A 33 2.54 9.63 5.70
CA ARG A 33 1.88 10.14 4.49
C ARG A 33 1.13 11.44 4.82
N GLY A 34 1.07 12.39 3.89
CA GLY A 34 0.20 13.57 3.99
C GLY A 34 0.87 14.86 4.49
N THR A 35 0.03 15.82 4.87
CA THR A 35 0.45 17.18 5.28
C THR A 35 0.54 17.28 6.80
N LEU A 36 1.61 17.87 7.32
CA LEU A 36 1.75 18.12 8.76
C LEU A 36 0.79 19.24 9.20
N ARG A 37 -0.12 18.91 10.12
CA ARG A 37 -0.99 19.86 10.82
C ARG A 37 -0.51 20.02 12.26
N VAL A 38 -0.45 21.26 12.72
CA VAL A 38 0.01 21.62 14.07
C VAL A 38 -1.12 22.34 14.79
N GLY A 39 -1.59 21.79 15.91
CA GLY A 39 -2.63 22.41 16.75
C GLY A 39 -4.07 22.00 16.40
N ASP A 40 -4.32 21.49 15.20
CA ASP A 40 -5.65 21.01 14.79
C ASP A 40 -6.06 19.71 15.52
N TYR A 41 -5.09 18.86 15.82
CA TYR A 41 -5.30 17.50 16.34
C TYR A 41 -4.40 17.19 17.51
N ILE A 42 -4.95 16.54 18.54
CA ILE A 42 -4.17 16.00 19.67
C ILE A 42 -4.08 14.49 19.52
N CYS A 43 -2.87 13.95 19.68
CA CYS A 43 -2.66 12.50 19.63
C CYS A 43 -3.50 11.79 20.71
N PRO A 44 -4.33 10.79 20.34
CA PRO A 44 -5.18 10.06 21.29
C PRO A 44 -4.39 9.14 22.23
N ASN A 45 -3.10 8.96 22.00
CA ASN A 45 -2.23 8.24 22.90
C ASN A 45 -1.97 9.08 24.16
N SER A 46 -2.52 8.64 25.29
CA SER A 46 -2.38 9.30 26.60
C SER A 46 -0.94 9.51 27.04
N LYS A 47 0.03 8.75 26.52
CA LYS A 47 1.46 8.93 26.81
C LYS A 47 2.14 10.00 25.96
N CYS A 48 1.58 10.33 24.78
CA CYS A 48 2.20 11.26 23.84
C CYS A 48 1.57 12.65 23.92
N GLN A 49 0.24 12.75 23.80
CA GLN A 49 -0.53 14.01 23.87
C GLN A 49 0.05 15.21 23.07
N LYS A 50 0.80 14.94 21.99
CA LYS A 50 1.37 16.00 21.13
C LYS A 50 0.37 16.43 20.07
N ASN A 51 0.55 17.65 19.58
CA ASN A 51 -0.33 18.32 18.63
C ASN A 51 0.19 18.37 17.18
N ARG A 52 1.26 17.61 16.88
CA ARG A 52 1.86 17.50 15.54
C ARG A 52 1.43 16.19 14.90
N VAL A 53 0.62 16.30 13.85
CA VAL A 53 -0.09 15.17 13.24
C VAL A 53 -0.06 15.32 11.72
N TYR A 54 0.40 14.28 11.02
CA TYR A 54 0.28 14.17 9.58
C TYR A 54 -1.15 13.76 9.21
N VAL A 55 -1.76 14.48 8.30
CA VAL A 55 -3.14 14.24 7.85
C VAL A 55 -3.16 14.05 6.34
N TRP A 56 -3.82 12.99 5.89
CA TRP A 56 -4.19 12.80 4.49
C TRP A 56 -5.64 12.33 4.39
N MET A 57 -6.25 12.62 3.26
CA MET A 57 -7.63 12.20 2.98
C MET A 57 -7.59 11.00 2.05
N GLN A 58 -8.44 10.01 2.35
CA GLN A 58 -8.54 8.78 1.58
C GLN A 58 -10.00 8.36 1.49
N GLN A 59 -10.45 8.03 0.29
CA GLN A 59 -11.73 7.35 0.10
C GLN A 59 -11.61 5.91 0.61
N THR A 60 -12.41 5.56 1.61
CA THR A 60 -12.45 4.20 2.17
C THR A 60 -13.72 3.45 1.81
N ARG A 61 -14.73 4.14 1.28
CA ARG A 61 -16.06 3.58 0.99
C ARG A 61 -16.52 4.05 -0.39
N SER A 62 -17.75 3.69 -0.75
CA SER A 62 -18.33 4.07 -2.03
C SER A 62 -18.28 5.58 -2.24
N SER A 63 -18.30 6.00 -3.51
CA SER A 63 -18.23 7.42 -3.90
C SER A 63 -19.32 8.32 -3.30
N ASP A 64 -20.38 7.73 -2.75
CA ASP A 64 -21.51 8.42 -2.12
C ASP A 64 -21.19 8.91 -0.70
N GLU A 65 -20.14 8.38 -0.06
CA GLU A 65 -19.74 8.77 1.29
C GLU A 65 -18.55 9.76 1.27
N PRO A 66 -18.46 10.68 2.24
CA PRO A 66 -17.35 11.63 2.31
C PRO A 66 -16.02 10.93 2.56
N GLU A 67 -14.93 11.57 2.11
CA GLU A 67 -13.58 11.06 2.33
C GLU A 67 -13.22 10.98 3.82
N THR A 68 -12.46 9.97 4.20
CA THR A 68 -12.01 9.80 5.59
C THR A 68 -10.65 10.47 5.78
N LYS A 69 -10.54 11.30 6.82
CA LYS A 69 -9.26 11.88 7.25
C LYS A 69 -8.48 10.86 8.07
N MET A 70 -7.33 10.48 7.54
CA MET A 70 -6.36 9.61 8.20
C MET A 70 -5.32 10.49 8.89
N CYS A 71 -5.14 10.30 10.19
CA CYS A 71 -4.22 11.06 11.03
C CYS A 71 -3.09 10.15 11.53
N THR A 72 -1.85 10.64 11.51
CA THR A 72 -0.66 9.95 12.05
C THR A 72 0.13 10.89 12.92
N CYS A 73 0.32 10.55 14.20
CA CYS A 73 1.15 11.36 15.10
C CYS A 73 2.62 11.27 14.68
N GLU A 74 3.24 12.42 14.44
CA GLU A 74 4.67 12.53 14.12
C GLU A 74 5.56 11.91 15.21
N SER A 75 5.18 12.06 16.47
CA SER A 75 6.06 11.72 17.59
C SER A 75 5.97 10.29 18.09
N CYS A 76 4.83 9.61 17.90
CA CYS A 76 4.67 8.22 18.36
C CYS A 76 4.21 7.27 17.26
N GLY A 77 4.01 7.75 16.04
CA GLY A 77 3.56 6.94 14.90
C GLY A 77 2.13 6.41 15.04
N LYS A 78 1.38 6.78 16.08
CA LYS A 78 0.00 6.31 16.25
C LYS A 78 -0.85 6.83 15.10
N ARG A 79 -1.59 5.92 14.46
CA ARG A 79 -2.52 6.22 13.37
C ARG A 79 -3.96 6.14 13.89
N TRP A 80 -4.80 7.08 13.51
CA TRP A 80 -6.24 7.07 13.79
C TRP A 80 -7.03 7.71 12.65
N ARG A 81 -8.33 7.46 12.64
CA ARG A 81 -9.27 8.03 11.68
C ARG A 81 -10.08 9.11 12.38
N GLU A 82 -10.26 10.23 11.70
CA GLU A 82 -11.28 11.21 12.07
C GLU A 82 -12.46 11.02 11.13
N TYR A 83 -13.63 10.77 11.72
CA TYR A 83 -14.91 10.80 11.02
C TYR A 83 -15.48 12.20 11.19
N GLN A 84 -15.81 12.87 10.07
CA GLN A 84 -16.67 14.05 10.08
C GLN A 84 -18.13 13.66 10.19
#